data_AF-A0A7W7YKU6-F1
#
_entry.id   AF-A0A7W7YKU6-F1
#
_cell.length_a   1.000
_cell.length_b   1.000
_cell.length_c   1.000
_cell.angle_alpha   90.00
_cell.angle_beta   90.00
_cell.angle_gamma   90.00
#
_symmetry.space_group_name_H-M   'P 1'
#
loop_
_entity.id
_entity.type
_entity.pdbx_description
1 polymer ?
#
loop_
_entity_poly.entity_id
_entity_poly.type
_entity_poly.pdbx_seq_one_letter_code
_entity_poly.pdbx_strand_id
1 'polypeptide(L)'
;MMTPPRPSYFLSLCLLAGGLACAASAWAQKPDPAPLAVTRAGFLRQIMADSQTLTDQYERALTKVEQELAEATDYEEARLVQQRRAELKALYPTNDTAQAQSLAFPLLPAQARFIGSAETRGDLITGWRTGGSGAEWANLRLSPGKYYLELEANLVELPSLPGTLVPGRSQPQESAVFEFLEVSLLAGAAENRRSFEVKLSHDDTTFEALKIGPVNFTRSPVTLRLTAASGYPGNLLRLRNLRLMPMTVEAPTITSPAPEGPSLDALKKSLHDALTTVQKPIVESYLENIRQLSASNPTLGDAADAEIKRLLKLMETSRGQAAGPLRLLGNNGGLNGFEDLDGARFIEDPANRGDRFVIDHEGRRLTIKLLWLLCAPLDEGDKDAAKTFTQHFRLGSNDITPLGRTAQEFTAGYLEGKALRILVRPGKNKDGTVNALVFLPEIGLYQNVLVDQGLAAVISPKDRRGMMENGLFDSLLEREKTARRQNPAPGAWSLSEDSQP
;
A
#
# COMPACT_ATOMS: atom_id res chain seq x y z
N MET A 1 48.64 -65.64 36.81
CA MET A 1 47.76 -65.66 35.63
C MET A 1 46.46 -64.97 35.98
N MET A 2 46.39 -63.67 35.75
CA MET A 2 45.19 -62.85 35.83
C MET A 2 45.36 -61.73 34.82
N THR A 3 44.45 -61.64 33.85
CA THR A 3 44.41 -60.63 32.79
C THR A 3 43.90 -59.29 33.33
N PRO A 4 44.58 -58.17 33.06
CA PRO A 4 44.00 -56.83 33.18
C PRO A 4 43.59 -56.25 31.80
N PRO A 5 42.82 -55.15 31.79
CA PRO A 5 41.93 -54.77 30.68
C PRO A 5 42.58 -53.85 29.64
N ARG A 6 41.89 -53.74 28.50
CA ARG A 6 42.22 -52.89 27.33
C ARG A 6 42.24 -51.39 27.68
N PRO A 7 43.22 -50.62 27.16
CA PRO A 7 43.06 -49.20 26.91
C PRO A 7 42.79 -48.96 25.41
N SER A 8 41.76 -48.17 25.12
CA SER A 8 41.42 -47.71 23.77
C SER A 8 42.37 -46.59 23.36
N TYR A 9 43.15 -46.85 22.33
CA TYR A 9 43.94 -45.88 21.59
C TYR A 9 43.01 -44.99 20.76
N PHE A 10 43.12 -43.67 20.88
CA PHE A 10 42.65 -42.75 19.85
C PHE A 10 43.71 -41.67 19.65
N LEU A 11 44.51 -41.85 18.60
CA LEU A 11 45.52 -40.92 18.14
C LEU A 11 45.26 -40.69 16.64
N SER A 12 45.09 -39.40 16.30
CA SER A 12 45.12 -38.80 14.96
C SER A 12 44.11 -39.25 13.90
N LEU A 13 43.15 -38.38 13.60
CA LEU A 13 43.01 -37.89 12.23
C LEU A 13 42.43 -36.47 12.21
N CYS A 14 43.27 -35.51 11.81
CA CYS A 14 42.84 -34.23 11.27
C CYS A 14 42.10 -34.42 9.94
N LEU A 15 41.31 -33.40 9.60
CA LEU A 15 40.71 -33.08 8.29
C LEU A 15 39.36 -33.73 7.96
N LEU A 16 38.46 -32.85 7.51
CA LEU A 16 37.16 -33.07 6.85
C LEU A 16 35.94 -33.26 7.75
N ALA A 17 35.50 -32.16 8.37
CA ALA A 17 34.07 -31.88 8.50
C ALA A 17 33.84 -30.42 8.06
N GLY A 18 33.78 -30.24 6.74
CA GLY A 18 33.41 -28.98 6.11
C GLY A 18 32.01 -28.58 6.54
N GLY A 19 31.89 -27.34 7.01
CA GLY A 19 30.63 -26.76 7.42
C GLY A 19 29.61 -26.77 6.28
N LEU A 20 28.42 -27.27 6.60
CA LEU A 20 27.19 -26.78 6.02
C LEU A 20 27.03 -25.31 6.44
N ALA A 21 27.72 -24.43 5.72
CA ALA A 21 27.38 -23.03 5.68
C ALA A 21 26.04 -22.93 4.95
N CYS A 22 24.98 -22.64 5.69
CA CYS A 22 23.77 -22.05 5.15
C CYS A 22 24.19 -20.79 4.39
N ALA A 23 24.33 -20.90 3.07
CA ALA A 23 24.38 -19.77 2.18
C ALA A 23 23.00 -19.12 2.16
N ALA A 24 22.69 -18.37 3.22
CA ALA A 24 21.75 -17.27 3.14
C ALA A 24 22.40 -16.27 2.17
N SER A 25 22.05 -16.43 0.89
CA SER A 25 22.30 -15.43 -0.12
C SER A 25 21.60 -14.16 0.34
N ALA A 26 22.37 -13.26 0.94
CA ALA A 26 21.98 -11.89 1.13
C ALA A 26 21.61 -11.35 -0.25
N TRP A 27 20.32 -11.27 -0.53
CA TRP A 27 19.81 -10.41 -1.58
C TRP A 27 20.14 -8.99 -1.16
N ALA A 28 21.34 -8.55 -1.49
CA ALA A 28 21.64 -7.14 -1.59
C ALA A 28 20.66 -6.58 -2.64
N GLN A 29 19.60 -5.92 -2.18
CA GLN A 29 18.78 -5.10 -3.06
C GLN A 29 19.74 -4.11 -3.71
N LYS A 30 20.01 -4.32 -5.00
CA LYS A 30 20.67 -3.32 -5.82
C LYS A 30 19.89 -2.02 -5.64
N PRO A 31 20.55 -0.87 -5.41
CA PRO A 31 19.87 0.41 -5.39
C PRO A 31 19.10 0.56 -6.70
N ASP A 32 17.80 0.89 -6.58
CA ASP A 32 16.95 1.14 -7.74
C ASP A 32 17.66 2.15 -8.67
N PRO A 33 17.69 1.91 -9.99
CA PRO A 33 18.28 2.88 -10.91
C PRO A 33 17.55 4.22 -10.72
N ALA A 34 18.32 5.31 -10.64
CA ALA A 34 17.84 6.67 -10.38
C ALA A 34 16.48 7.05 -11.03
N PRO A 35 16.16 6.67 -12.29
CA PRO A 35 14.84 6.96 -12.87
C PRO A 35 13.66 6.24 -12.19
N LEU A 36 13.84 5.02 -11.65
CA LEU A 36 12.78 4.30 -10.93
C LEU A 36 12.52 4.89 -9.53
N ALA A 37 13.56 5.37 -8.86
CA ALA A 37 13.41 6.10 -7.60
C ALA A 37 12.65 7.42 -7.79
N VAL A 38 12.91 8.13 -8.90
CA VAL A 38 12.21 9.38 -9.24
C VAL A 38 10.75 9.14 -9.63
N THR A 39 10.45 8.09 -10.39
CA THR A 39 9.06 7.75 -10.78
C THR A 39 8.24 7.23 -9.59
N ARG A 40 8.84 6.46 -8.69
CA ARG A 40 8.20 6.04 -7.44
C ARG A 40 7.91 7.24 -6.53
N ALA A 41 8.85 8.17 -6.41
CA ALA A 41 8.64 9.42 -5.69
C ALA A 41 7.55 10.28 -6.37
N GLY A 42 7.47 10.28 -7.70
CA GLY A 42 6.43 10.95 -8.48
C GLY A 42 5.05 10.33 -8.25
N PHE A 43 4.94 9.01 -8.26
CA PHE A 43 3.70 8.29 -7.98
C PHE A 43 3.23 8.47 -6.54
N LEU A 44 4.15 8.46 -5.57
CA LEU A 44 3.82 8.76 -4.17
C LEU A 44 3.40 10.23 -4.00
N ARG A 45 4.03 11.18 -4.70
CA ARG A 45 3.56 12.57 -4.76
C ARG A 45 2.17 12.67 -5.39
N GLN A 46 1.88 11.85 -6.40
CA GLN A 46 0.58 11.86 -7.07
C GLN A 46 -0.51 11.24 -6.20
N ILE A 47 -0.23 10.14 -5.51
CA ILE A 47 -1.15 9.59 -4.50
C ILE A 47 -1.35 10.57 -3.34
N MET A 48 -0.29 11.27 -2.91
CA MET A 48 -0.41 12.30 -1.86
C MET A 48 -1.09 13.58 -2.34
N ALA A 49 -1.03 13.88 -3.64
CA ALA A 49 -1.78 14.95 -4.28
C ALA A 49 -3.24 14.55 -4.51
N ASP A 50 -3.52 13.29 -4.82
CA ASP A 50 -4.86 12.73 -4.96
C ASP A 50 -5.52 12.55 -3.58
N SER A 51 -4.72 12.40 -2.52
CA SER A 51 -5.20 12.49 -1.12
C SER A 51 -5.38 13.93 -0.63
N GLN A 52 -5.17 14.95 -1.48
CA GLN A 52 -5.55 16.32 -1.12
C GLN A 52 -7.07 16.39 -0.96
N THR A 53 -7.50 17.14 0.04
CA THR A 53 -8.92 17.24 0.36
C THR A 53 -9.67 17.76 -0.87
N LEU A 54 -10.89 17.26 -1.12
CA LEU A 54 -11.75 17.71 -2.23
C LEU A 54 -11.82 19.25 -2.31
N THR A 55 -11.67 19.93 -1.17
CA THR A 55 -11.58 21.38 -1.02
C THR A 55 -10.39 22.00 -1.75
N ASP A 56 -9.20 21.40 -1.70
CA ASP A 56 -8.00 21.89 -2.39
C ASP A 56 -8.09 21.70 -3.91
N GLN A 57 -8.70 20.60 -4.33
CA GLN A 57 -9.00 20.35 -5.76
C GLN A 57 -10.02 21.35 -6.28
N TYR A 58 -11.01 21.70 -5.46
CA TYR A 58 -12.01 22.71 -5.78
C TYR A 58 -11.43 24.12 -5.82
N GLU A 59 -10.54 24.49 -4.90
CA GLU A 59 -9.84 25.79 -4.96
C GLU A 59 -9.02 25.90 -6.25
N ARG A 60 -8.29 24.85 -6.63
CA ARG A 60 -7.53 24.85 -7.89
C ARG A 60 -8.43 24.96 -9.12
N ALA A 61 -9.57 24.27 -9.13
CA ALA A 61 -10.55 24.39 -10.20
C ALA A 61 -11.08 25.83 -10.30
N LEU A 62 -11.41 26.47 -9.17
CA LEU A 62 -11.87 27.86 -9.15
C LEU A 62 -10.78 28.84 -9.63
N THR A 63 -9.51 28.64 -9.26
CA THR A 63 -8.41 29.47 -9.77
C THR A 63 -8.21 29.33 -11.28
N LYS A 64 -8.42 28.13 -11.82
CA LYS A 64 -8.33 27.89 -13.26
C LYS A 64 -9.47 28.58 -13.99
N VAL A 65 -10.69 28.51 -13.46
CA VAL A 65 -11.87 29.19 -14.01
C VAL A 65 -11.71 30.72 -13.93
N GLU A 66 -11.17 31.25 -12.83
CA GLU A 66 -10.83 32.68 -12.72
C GLU A 66 -9.86 33.12 -13.83
N GLN A 67 -8.84 32.31 -14.10
CA GLN A 67 -7.86 32.59 -15.15
C GLN A 67 -8.46 32.48 -16.56
N GLU A 68 -9.27 31.44 -16.83
CA GLU A 68 -9.96 31.26 -18.12
C GLU A 68 -10.96 32.40 -18.39
N LEU A 69 -11.67 32.90 -17.37
CA LEU A 69 -12.58 34.04 -17.47
C LEU A 69 -11.83 35.38 -17.63
N ALA A 70 -10.69 35.54 -16.97
CA ALA A 70 -9.82 36.70 -17.15
C ALA A 70 -9.23 36.75 -18.57
N GLU A 71 -8.89 35.60 -19.14
CA GLU A 71 -8.45 35.45 -20.54
C GLU A 71 -9.60 35.70 -21.53
N ALA A 72 -10.84 35.35 -21.17
CA ALA A 72 -12.06 35.63 -21.94
C ALA A 72 -12.57 37.09 -21.80
N THR A 73 -11.89 37.94 -21.03
CA THR A 73 -12.27 39.34 -20.72
C THR A 73 -13.62 39.52 -19.97
N ASP A 74 -14.15 38.45 -19.40
CA ASP A 74 -15.39 38.45 -18.61
C ASP A 74 -15.08 38.73 -17.12
N TYR A 75 -14.70 39.98 -16.86
CA TYR A 75 -14.22 40.41 -15.54
C TYR A 75 -15.29 40.37 -14.43
N GLU A 76 -16.57 40.44 -14.77
CA GLU A 76 -17.67 40.38 -13.78
C GLU A 76 -17.81 38.97 -13.19
N GLU A 77 -17.73 37.94 -14.03
CA GLU A 77 -17.78 36.55 -13.60
C GLU A 77 -16.51 36.14 -12.86
N ALA A 78 -15.35 36.60 -13.33
CA ALA A 78 -14.08 36.40 -12.64
C ALA A 78 -14.12 36.96 -11.20
N ARG A 79 -14.74 38.14 -10.99
CA ARG A 79 -14.89 38.73 -9.66
C ARG A 79 -15.78 37.90 -8.73
N LEU A 80 -16.85 37.29 -9.26
CA LEU A 80 -17.74 36.42 -8.48
C LEU A 80 -17.04 35.11 -8.08
N VAL A 81 -16.24 34.54 -8.98
CA VAL A 81 -15.39 33.36 -8.69
C VAL A 81 -14.35 33.69 -7.63
N GLN A 82 -13.71 34.86 -7.73
CA GLN A 82 -12.75 35.34 -6.74
C GLN A 82 -13.39 35.55 -5.35
N GLN A 83 -14.60 36.11 -5.30
CA GLN A 83 -15.34 36.29 -4.05
C GLN A 83 -15.73 34.94 -3.42
N ARG A 84 -16.23 33.99 -4.22
CA ARG A 84 -16.53 32.61 -3.74
C ARG A 84 -15.28 31.90 -3.25
N ARG A 85 -14.14 32.09 -3.91
CA ARG A 85 -12.85 31.56 -3.45
C ARG A 85 -12.44 32.17 -2.12
N ALA A 86 -12.60 33.48 -1.94
CA ALA A 86 -12.30 34.15 -0.67
C ALA A 86 -13.23 33.68 0.46
N GLU A 87 -14.52 33.48 0.17
CA GLU A 87 -15.51 32.94 1.12
C GLU A 87 -15.17 31.49 1.51
N LEU A 88 -14.81 30.63 0.56
CA LEU A 88 -14.37 29.25 0.84
C LEU A 88 -13.07 29.23 1.66
N LYS A 89 -12.12 30.11 1.36
CA LYS A 89 -10.87 30.25 2.11
C LYS A 89 -11.10 30.78 3.53
N ALA A 90 -12.14 31.59 3.74
CA ALA A 90 -12.55 32.05 5.07
C ALA A 90 -13.26 30.95 5.88
N LEU A 91 -14.01 30.07 5.21
CA LEU A 91 -14.68 28.92 5.84
C LEU A 91 -13.71 27.79 6.18
N TYR A 92 -12.62 27.65 5.42
CA TYR A 92 -11.56 26.69 5.63
C TYR A 92 -10.21 27.41 5.75
N PRO A 93 -9.88 28.03 6.90
CA PRO A 93 -8.55 28.56 7.13
C PRO A 93 -7.54 27.43 6.89
N THR A 94 -6.69 27.61 5.87
CA THR A 94 -5.69 26.67 5.35
C THR A 94 -5.28 25.63 6.37
N ASN A 95 -5.68 24.38 6.11
CA ASN A 95 -5.31 23.21 6.90
C ASN A 95 -3.77 23.01 6.99
N ASP A 96 -2.93 23.80 6.33
CA ASP A 96 -1.47 23.67 6.38
C ASP A 96 -0.90 23.69 7.80
N THR A 97 -1.48 24.42 8.76
CA THR A 97 -0.99 24.39 10.15
C THR A 97 -1.61 23.26 10.98
N ALA A 98 -2.87 22.89 10.73
CA ALA A 98 -3.57 21.84 11.47
C ALA A 98 -3.27 20.41 10.94
N GLN A 99 -3.11 20.24 9.62
CA GLN A 99 -2.67 18.99 8.99
C GLN A 99 -1.16 18.76 9.17
N ALA A 100 -0.32 19.81 9.18
CA ALA A 100 1.07 19.66 9.57
C ALA A 100 1.19 19.27 11.06
N GLN A 101 0.30 19.77 11.92
CA GLN A 101 0.15 19.30 13.31
C GLN A 101 -0.42 17.87 13.40
N SER A 102 -1.31 17.44 12.50
CA SER A 102 -1.85 16.06 12.50
C SER A 102 -0.88 15.03 11.91
N LEU A 103 0.06 15.47 11.07
CA LEU A 103 1.13 14.64 10.50
C LEU A 103 2.44 14.70 11.32
N ALA A 104 2.51 15.59 12.31
CA ALA A 104 3.62 15.67 13.25
C ALA A 104 3.62 14.44 14.15
N PHE A 105 4.75 13.77 14.27
CA PHE A 105 4.91 12.71 15.27
C PHE A 105 5.42 13.30 16.59
N PRO A 106 4.61 13.37 17.66
CA PRO A 106 5.04 13.96 18.93
C PRO A 106 6.02 13.04 19.66
N LEU A 107 7.14 13.60 20.15
CA LEU A 107 8.09 12.92 21.01
C LEU A 107 7.80 13.28 22.47
N LEU A 108 6.81 12.62 23.06
CA LEU A 108 6.33 12.92 24.41
C LEU A 108 7.42 12.65 25.46
N PRO A 109 7.72 13.60 26.38
CA PRO A 109 8.66 13.37 27.48
C PRO A 109 8.30 12.18 28.37
N ALA A 110 7.00 11.92 28.57
CA ALA A 110 6.51 10.79 29.36
C ALA A 110 6.84 9.41 28.76
N GLN A 111 7.08 9.34 27.44
CA GLN A 111 7.45 8.11 26.74
C GLN A 111 8.97 7.95 26.59
N ALA A 112 9.75 8.97 27.01
CA ALA A 112 11.20 8.93 26.94
C ALA A 112 11.79 8.11 28.09
N ARG A 113 12.78 7.28 27.78
CA ARG A 113 13.70 6.73 28.77
C ARG A 113 14.83 7.72 29.01
N PHE A 114 14.93 8.24 30.22
CA PHE A 114 15.98 9.18 30.60
C PHE A 114 17.28 8.46 30.99
N ILE A 115 18.40 9.10 30.69
CA ILE A 115 19.76 8.63 30.96
C ILE A 115 20.51 9.76 31.66
N GLY A 116 21.31 9.44 32.69
CA GLY A 116 22.10 10.42 33.42
C GLY A 116 21.24 11.24 34.40
N SER A 117 21.41 12.56 34.40
CA SER A 117 20.66 13.46 35.29
C SER A 117 19.40 14.06 34.65
N ALA A 118 19.13 13.77 33.38
CA ALA A 118 17.93 14.25 32.70
C ALA A 118 16.66 13.72 33.36
N GLU A 119 15.67 14.58 33.53
CA GLU A 119 14.40 14.25 34.17
C GLU A 119 13.23 14.92 33.45
N THR A 120 12.02 14.41 33.66
CA THR A 120 10.79 15.01 33.15
C THR A 120 10.06 15.75 34.26
N ARG A 121 9.58 16.96 33.95
CA ARG A 121 8.71 17.75 34.81
C ARG A 121 7.48 18.18 34.01
N GLY A 122 6.48 17.30 33.95
CA GLY A 122 5.32 17.47 33.07
C GLY A 122 5.73 17.32 31.61
N ASP A 123 5.51 18.36 30.80
CA ASP A 123 5.89 18.40 29.38
C ASP A 123 7.30 18.95 29.14
N LEU A 124 8.06 19.22 30.20
CA LEU A 124 9.41 19.78 30.14
C LEU A 124 10.46 18.68 30.41
N ILE A 125 11.51 18.65 29.61
CA ILE A 125 12.72 17.87 29.91
C ILE A 125 13.77 18.80 30.52
N THR A 126 14.19 18.49 31.73
CA THR A 126 15.14 19.29 32.54
C THR A 126 16.27 18.40 33.07
N GLY A 127 17.13 18.96 33.94
CA GLY A 127 18.13 18.15 34.65
C GLY A 127 19.39 17.83 33.84
N TRP A 128 19.74 18.62 32.82
CA TRP A 128 20.90 18.40 31.94
C TRP A 128 22.27 18.72 32.59
N ARG A 129 22.53 18.19 33.80
CA ARG A 129 23.68 18.53 34.64
C ARG A 129 24.95 17.73 34.35
N THR A 130 24.83 16.49 33.87
CA THR A 130 25.99 15.62 33.57
C THR A 130 26.16 15.40 32.07
N GLY A 131 27.41 15.30 31.61
CA GLY A 131 27.71 14.96 30.21
C GLY A 131 27.20 13.57 29.86
N GLY A 132 26.59 13.42 28.69
CA GLY A 132 25.92 12.18 28.30
C GLY A 132 24.52 12.00 28.91
N SER A 133 23.99 13.00 29.62
CA SER A 133 22.56 13.04 29.95
C SER A 133 21.74 13.01 28.66
N GLY A 134 20.67 12.22 28.65
CA GLY A 134 19.92 11.97 27.43
C GLY A 134 18.48 11.53 27.65
N ALA A 135 17.70 11.65 26.59
CA ALA A 135 16.34 11.13 26.48
C ALA A 135 16.28 10.21 25.25
N GLU A 136 15.75 9.00 25.43
CA GLU A 136 15.65 7.98 24.39
C GLU A 136 14.20 7.55 24.18
N TRP A 137 13.73 7.59 22.94
CA TRP A 137 12.41 7.09 22.53
C TRP A 137 12.60 5.83 21.69
N ALA A 138 12.11 4.70 22.20
CA ALA A 138 12.22 3.40 21.55
C ALA A 138 10.93 3.03 20.80
N ASN A 139 11.05 2.17 19.79
CA ASN A 139 9.93 1.59 19.04
C ASN A 139 9.01 2.61 18.35
N LEU A 140 9.56 3.73 17.86
CA LEU A 140 8.79 4.73 17.14
C LEU A 140 8.39 4.22 15.76
N ARG A 141 7.08 4.14 15.51
CA ARG A 141 6.51 3.71 14.24
C ARG A 141 6.32 4.91 13.30
N LEU A 142 7.41 5.35 12.70
CA LEU A 142 7.43 6.45 11.72
C LEU A 142 7.22 5.91 10.31
N SER A 143 6.60 6.68 9.41
CA SER A 143 6.64 6.36 7.98
C SER A 143 8.05 6.64 7.43
N PRO A 144 8.56 5.86 6.47
CA PRO A 144 9.82 6.18 5.82
C PRO A 144 9.72 7.52 5.08
N GLY A 145 10.68 8.43 5.30
CA GLY A 145 10.67 9.78 4.77
C GLY A 145 11.69 10.71 5.40
N LYS A 146 11.72 11.97 4.93
CA LYS A 146 12.53 13.05 5.51
C LYS A 146 11.72 13.82 6.55
N TYR A 147 12.32 14.07 7.70
CA TYR A 147 11.69 14.77 8.82
C TYR A 147 12.58 15.89 9.35
N TYR A 148 11.95 16.94 9.87
CA TYR A 148 12.57 17.94 10.72
C TYR A 148 12.17 17.68 12.17
N LEU A 149 13.13 17.74 13.08
CA LEU A 149 12.87 17.83 14.50
C LEU A 149 12.58 19.29 14.83
N GLU A 150 11.39 19.57 15.32
CA GLU A 150 11.05 20.87 15.91
C GLU A 150 10.98 20.71 17.42
N LEU A 151 11.56 21.66 18.13
CA LEU A 151 11.52 21.74 19.59
C LEU A 151 11.60 23.18 20.05
N GLU A 152 11.17 23.41 21.27
CA GLU A 152 11.31 24.69 21.96
C GLU A 152 12.31 24.52 23.11
N ALA A 153 13.35 25.36 23.13
CA ALA A 153 14.40 25.30 24.13
C ALA A 153 14.51 26.62 24.91
N ASN A 154 14.82 26.53 26.19
CA ASN A 154 15.20 27.66 27.01
C ASN A 154 16.43 27.29 27.83
N LEU A 155 17.51 28.06 27.70
CA LEU A 155 18.72 27.97 28.51
C LEU A 155 18.83 29.25 29.33
N VAL A 156 18.76 29.14 30.66
CA VAL A 156 18.87 30.28 31.59
C VAL A 156 20.03 30.04 32.54
N GLU A 157 20.60 31.09 33.10
CA GLU A 157 21.53 30.95 34.23
C GLU A 157 20.79 30.42 35.46
N LEU A 158 21.40 29.50 36.18
CA LEU A 158 20.80 29.02 37.43
C LEU A 158 20.85 30.15 38.47
N PRO A 159 19.71 30.58 39.04
CA PRO A 159 19.73 31.64 40.04
C PRO A 159 20.56 31.20 41.25
N SER A 160 21.59 31.98 41.57
CA SER A 160 22.41 31.76 42.76
C SER A 160 21.58 32.05 44.00
N LEU A 161 20.96 31.03 44.58
CA LEU A 161 20.27 31.14 45.87
C LEU A 161 21.32 31.44 46.96
N PRO A 162 21.14 32.53 47.76
CA PRO A 162 22.03 32.80 48.87
C PRO A 162 21.94 31.64 49.89
N GLY A 163 23.06 30.96 50.12
CA GLY A 163 23.18 29.87 51.09
C GLY A 163 23.14 28.44 50.53
N THR A 164 22.86 28.24 49.24
CA THR A 164 23.09 26.95 48.59
C THR A 164 24.51 26.89 48.03
N LEU A 165 25.31 25.94 48.51
CA LEU A 165 26.61 25.59 47.93
C LEU A 165 26.41 25.04 46.52
N VAL A 166 26.24 25.92 45.53
CA VAL A 166 26.57 25.59 44.15
C VAL A 166 28.07 25.29 44.20
N PRO A 167 28.53 24.08 43.81
CA PRO A 167 29.95 23.78 43.82
C PRO A 167 30.66 24.87 43.02
N GLY A 168 31.61 25.56 43.64
CA GLY A 168 32.25 26.80 43.15
C GLY A 168 33.07 26.68 41.85
N ARG A 169 32.69 25.79 40.95
CA ARG A 169 33.30 25.51 39.64
C ARG A 169 32.30 25.50 38.48
N SER A 170 30.99 25.61 38.70
CA SER A 170 30.01 25.65 37.61
C SER A 170 29.73 27.08 37.17
N GLN A 171 30.58 27.62 36.29
CA GLN A 171 30.25 28.85 35.57
C GLN A 171 29.07 28.57 34.61
N PRO A 172 28.08 29.48 34.52
CA PRO A 172 27.06 29.41 33.49
C PRO A 172 27.73 29.41 32.11
N GLN A 173 27.27 28.55 31.23
CA GLN A 173 27.73 28.48 29.85
C GLN A 173 26.83 29.34 28.96
N GLU A 174 27.44 30.01 27.98
CA GLU A 174 26.72 30.86 27.02
C GLU A 174 25.91 30.05 26.00
N SER A 175 26.24 28.77 25.83
CA SER A 175 25.50 27.87 24.95
C SER A 175 25.55 26.41 25.40
N ALA A 176 24.53 25.65 24.97
CA ALA A 176 24.40 24.23 25.21
C ALA A 176 24.27 23.46 23.90
N VAL A 177 25.10 22.44 23.71
CA VAL A 177 25.17 21.61 22.51
C VAL A 177 24.49 20.28 22.74
N PHE A 178 23.60 19.94 21.81
CA PHE A 178 22.84 18.69 21.80
C PHE A 178 23.14 17.89 20.55
N GLU A 179 23.07 16.58 20.71
CA GLU A 179 23.11 15.63 19.61
C GLU A 179 21.83 14.81 19.56
N PHE A 180 21.19 14.81 18.41
CA PHE A 180 20.03 13.98 18.09
C PHE A 180 20.46 12.91 17.10
N LEU A 181 20.21 11.64 17.42
CA LEU A 181 20.67 10.52 16.58
C LEU A 181 19.69 9.34 16.58
N GLU A 182 19.77 8.54 15.52
CA GLU A 182 19.13 7.24 15.44
C GLU A 182 20.03 6.17 16.07
N VAL A 183 19.52 5.48 17.10
CA VAL A 183 20.24 4.39 17.79
C VAL A 183 20.02 3.09 17.02
N SER A 184 20.78 2.89 15.94
CA SER A 184 20.78 1.65 15.17
C SER A 184 22.16 1.35 14.58
N LEU A 185 22.52 0.07 14.52
CA LEU A 185 23.77 -0.40 13.90
C LEU A 185 23.65 -0.63 12.39
N LEU A 186 22.47 -0.37 11.83
CA LEU A 186 22.18 -0.57 10.42
C LEU A 186 22.69 0.60 9.57
N ALA A 187 23.02 0.31 8.31
CA ALA A 187 23.46 1.33 7.35
C ALA A 187 22.46 2.51 7.27
N GLY A 188 22.98 3.73 7.18
CA GLY A 188 22.20 4.98 7.15
C GLY A 188 21.83 5.58 8.51
N ALA A 189 21.89 4.84 9.63
CA ALA A 189 21.58 5.43 10.96
C ALA A 189 22.61 6.47 11.41
N ALA A 190 23.89 6.26 11.11
CA ALA A 190 24.94 7.22 11.42
C ALA A 190 24.74 8.56 10.68
N GLU A 191 24.13 8.52 9.49
CA GLU A 191 23.83 9.72 8.69
C GLU A 191 22.70 10.56 9.29
N ASN A 192 21.95 10.01 10.25
CA ASN A 192 20.86 10.67 10.96
C ASN A 192 21.29 11.41 12.23
N ARG A 193 22.60 11.48 12.53
CA ARG A 193 23.14 12.29 13.64
C ARG A 193 23.11 13.78 13.28
N ARG A 194 22.45 14.59 14.10
CA ARG A 194 22.38 16.06 13.98
C ARG A 194 22.81 16.69 15.30
N SER A 195 23.79 17.58 15.24
CA SER A 195 24.14 18.43 16.37
C SER A 195 23.47 19.80 16.23
N PHE A 196 23.06 20.39 17.34
CA PHE A 196 22.52 21.74 17.39
C PHE A 196 22.88 22.43 18.70
N GLU A 197 22.80 23.76 18.70
CA GLU A 197 23.20 24.61 19.81
C GLU A 197 22.00 25.43 20.30
N VAL A 198 21.85 25.54 21.62
CA VAL A 198 20.87 26.36 22.31
C VAL A 198 21.62 27.50 22.98
N LYS A 199 21.24 28.74 22.71
CA LYS A 199 21.91 29.93 23.26
C LYS A 199 21.30 30.34 24.60
N LEU A 200 22.11 30.98 25.44
CA LEU A 200 21.67 31.53 26.70
C LEU A 200 20.63 32.63 26.48
N SER A 201 19.44 32.43 27.05
CA SER A 201 18.39 33.43 27.21
C SER A 201 18.54 34.11 28.57
N HIS A 202 18.25 35.41 28.62
CA HIS A 202 18.20 36.18 29.87
C HIS A 202 16.79 36.21 30.48
N ASP A 203 15.82 35.58 29.82
CA ASP A 203 14.43 35.49 30.24
C ASP A 203 14.03 34.02 30.47
N ASP A 204 13.52 33.73 31.68
CA ASP A 204 13.10 32.38 32.12
C ASP A 204 11.76 31.92 31.47
N THR A 205 11.07 32.83 30.78
CA THR A 205 9.75 32.57 30.22
C THR A 205 9.74 32.36 28.71
N THR A 206 10.74 32.90 27.99
CA THR A 206 10.80 32.81 26.54
C THR A 206 11.49 31.53 26.08
N PHE A 207 10.84 30.78 25.21
CA PHE A 207 11.44 29.60 24.58
C PHE A 207 11.82 29.93 23.12
N GLU A 208 13.02 29.55 22.72
CA GLU A 208 13.50 29.63 21.35
C GLU A 208 13.02 28.40 20.57
N ALA A 209 12.32 28.63 19.45
CA ALA A 209 11.89 27.56 18.56
C ALA A 209 13.06 27.14 17.65
N LEU A 210 13.45 25.88 17.74
CA LEU A 210 14.55 25.29 16.99
C LEU A 210 14.02 24.24 16.01
N LYS A 211 14.51 24.31 14.77
CA LYS A 211 14.22 23.36 13.69
C LYS A 211 15.51 22.69 13.24
N ILE A 212 15.62 21.39 13.50
CA ILE A 212 16.82 20.59 13.27
C ILE A 212 16.53 19.54 12.19
N GLY A 213 17.40 19.42 11.19
CA GLY A 213 17.24 18.42 10.13
C GLY A 213 17.80 18.89 8.79
N PRO A 214 17.52 18.16 7.70
CA PRO A 214 16.62 17.01 7.62
C PRO A 214 17.24 15.72 8.18
N VAL A 215 16.41 14.86 8.77
CA VAL A 215 16.72 13.48 9.19
C VAL A 215 15.97 12.53 8.24
N ASN A 216 16.61 11.47 7.76
CA ASN A 216 16.05 10.59 6.74
C ASN A 216 15.81 9.19 7.30
N PHE A 217 14.56 8.82 7.52
CA PHE A 217 14.20 7.48 7.99
C PHE A 217 13.85 6.59 6.81
N THR A 218 14.61 5.51 6.62
CA THR A 218 14.34 4.52 5.56
C THR A 218 13.52 3.33 6.06
N ARG A 219 13.23 3.26 7.36
CA ARG A 219 12.67 2.09 8.04
C ARG A 219 11.82 2.47 9.26
N SER A 220 11.04 1.49 9.72
CA SER A 220 10.17 1.56 10.88
C SER A 220 10.10 0.17 11.53
N PRO A 221 10.17 0.02 12.87
CA PRO A 221 10.30 1.06 13.89
C PRO A 221 11.74 1.60 14.05
N VAL A 222 11.86 2.78 14.66
CA VAL A 222 13.13 3.48 14.90
C VAL A 222 13.29 3.84 16.38
N THR A 223 14.53 3.84 16.88
CA THR A 223 14.87 4.35 18.21
C THR A 223 15.65 5.65 18.05
N LEU A 224 15.18 6.72 18.68
CA LEU A 224 15.78 8.05 18.62
C LEU A 224 16.33 8.44 19.98
N ARG A 225 17.49 9.09 19.99
CA ARG A 225 18.13 9.54 21.21
C ARG A 225 18.57 10.99 21.08
N LEU A 226 18.25 11.77 22.08
CA LEU A 226 18.74 13.12 22.30
C LEU A 226 19.75 13.08 23.47
N THR A 227 20.96 13.58 23.26
CA THR A 227 22.03 13.61 24.28
C THR A 227 22.68 14.97 24.38
N ALA A 228 22.95 15.43 25.59
CA ALA A 228 23.77 16.61 25.85
C ALA A 228 25.26 16.27 25.63
N ALA A 229 25.97 17.11 24.87
CA ALA A 229 27.39 16.91 24.58
C ALA A 229 28.27 17.10 25.83
N SER A 230 27.90 18.03 26.70
CA SER A 230 28.54 18.27 28.01
C SER A 230 27.50 18.36 29.12
N GLY A 231 27.96 18.40 30.38
CA GLY A 231 27.09 18.68 31.52
C GLY A 231 26.96 20.18 31.73
N TYR A 232 25.74 20.67 31.96
CA TYR A 232 25.44 22.09 32.17
C TYR A 232 24.96 22.35 33.62
N PRO A 233 25.81 22.14 34.65
CA PRO A 233 25.39 22.29 36.05
C PRO A 233 25.12 23.73 36.48
N GLY A 234 25.69 24.72 35.78
CA GLY A 234 25.53 26.15 36.05
C GLY A 234 24.32 26.80 35.34
N ASN A 235 23.64 26.05 34.48
CA ASN A 235 22.49 26.54 33.72
C ASN A 235 21.24 25.74 34.06
N LEU A 236 20.10 26.40 33.92
CA LEU A 236 18.80 25.76 33.91
C LEU A 236 18.36 25.61 32.45
N LEU A 237 18.40 24.38 31.94
CA LEU A 237 17.96 24.05 30.59
C LEU A 237 16.61 23.33 30.61
N ARG A 238 15.67 23.84 29.80
CA ARG A 238 14.30 23.31 29.63
C ARG A 238 14.04 23.08 28.14
N LEU A 239 13.63 21.87 27.77
CA LEU A 239 13.16 21.54 26.43
C LEU A 239 11.67 21.17 26.47
N ARG A 240 10.87 21.63 25.51
CA ARG A 240 9.44 21.27 25.37
C ARG A 240 9.03 21.16 23.89
N ASN A 241 7.81 20.68 23.64
CA ASN A 241 7.21 20.58 22.30
C ASN A 241 8.07 19.83 21.26
N LEU A 242 8.73 18.75 21.66
CA LEU A 242 9.54 17.94 20.73
C LEU A 242 8.62 17.19 19.76
N ARG A 243 8.76 17.45 18.46
CA ARG A 243 7.97 16.79 17.40
C ARG A 243 8.78 16.57 16.13
N LEU A 244 8.46 15.51 15.41
CA LEU A 244 9.00 15.25 14.08
C LEU A 244 7.98 15.67 13.03
N MET A 245 8.32 16.70 12.26
CA MET A 245 7.52 17.21 11.15
C MET A 245 7.98 16.56 9.85
N PRO A 246 7.10 15.90 9.08
CA PRO A 246 7.48 15.43 7.76
C PRO A 246 7.85 16.63 6.89
N MET A 247 8.93 16.51 6.13
CA MET A 247 9.29 17.49 5.12
C MET A 247 8.29 17.35 3.97
N THR A 248 7.24 18.17 3.99
CA THR A 248 6.55 18.54 2.75
C THR A 248 7.62 19.18 1.88
N VAL A 249 7.93 18.55 0.75
CA VAL A 249 8.76 19.19 -0.26
C VAL A 249 7.93 20.37 -0.74
N GLU A 250 8.20 21.57 -0.20
CA GLU A 250 7.77 22.81 -0.83
C GLU A 250 8.13 22.66 -2.31
N ALA A 251 7.11 22.72 -3.16
CA ALA A 251 7.32 22.74 -4.59
C ALA A 251 8.33 23.86 -4.85
N PRO A 252 9.49 23.58 -5.48
CA PRO A 252 10.38 24.67 -5.85
C PRO A 252 9.56 25.64 -6.68
N THR A 253 9.54 26.91 -6.27
CA THR A 253 9.02 28.00 -7.10
C THR A 253 9.73 27.90 -8.44
N ILE A 254 9.01 27.44 -9.46
CA ILE A 254 9.53 27.28 -10.81
C ILE A 254 9.66 28.68 -11.40
N THR A 255 10.74 29.38 -11.07
CA THR A 255 11.24 30.44 -11.94
C THR A 255 11.99 29.75 -13.08
N SER A 256 11.38 29.82 -14.26
CA SER A 256 11.81 29.26 -15.56
C SER A 256 11.43 27.80 -15.83
N PRO A 257 10.81 27.49 -16.99
CA PRO A 257 10.42 26.14 -17.34
C PRO A 257 11.67 25.28 -17.51
N ALA A 258 11.72 24.15 -16.81
CA ALA A 258 12.73 23.13 -17.04
C ALA A 258 12.63 22.65 -18.50
N PRO A 259 13.75 22.36 -19.19
CA PRO A 259 13.71 21.83 -20.54
C PRO A 259 12.87 20.56 -20.53
N GLU A 260 11.89 20.49 -21.44
CA GLU A 260 10.99 19.36 -21.58
C GLU A 260 11.82 18.07 -21.69
N GLY A 261 11.85 17.28 -20.62
CA GLY A 261 12.32 15.91 -20.69
C GLY A 261 11.50 15.15 -21.73
N PRO A 262 12.04 14.07 -22.31
CA PRO A 262 11.34 13.32 -23.34
C PRO A 262 9.96 12.95 -22.83
N SER A 263 8.93 13.33 -23.59
CA SER A 263 7.55 13.07 -23.23
C SER A 263 7.35 11.59 -22.93
N LEU A 264 6.39 11.27 -22.07
CA LEU A 264 6.07 9.90 -21.69
C LEU A 264 5.80 9.01 -22.91
N ASP A 265 5.29 9.59 -24.00
CA ASP A 265 5.11 8.89 -25.27
C ASP A 265 6.40 8.68 -26.05
N ALA A 266 7.37 9.60 -25.98
CA ALA A 266 8.70 9.41 -26.53
C ALA A 266 9.46 8.29 -25.79
N LEU A 267 9.32 8.21 -24.47
CA LEU A 267 9.91 7.14 -23.67
C LEU A 267 9.25 5.79 -23.93
N LYS A 268 7.92 5.75 -24.08
CA LYS A 268 7.19 4.52 -24.47
C LYS A 268 7.63 4.01 -25.84
N LYS A 269 7.78 4.92 -26.82
CA LYS A 269 8.29 4.57 -28.15
C LYS A 269 9.72 4.03 -28.06
N SER A 270 10.60 4.70 -27.34
CA SER A 270 11.98 4.25 -27.15
C SER A 270 12.08 2.86 -26.49
N LEU A 271 11.26 2.59 -25.47
CA LEU A 271 11.18 1.26 -24.84
C LEU A 271 10.66 0.20 -25.81
N HIS A 272 9.63 0.53 -26.58
CA HIS A 272 9.07 -0.38 -27.59
C HIS A 272 10.09 -0.69 -28.68
N ASP A 273 10.82 0.31 -29.16
CA ASP A 273 11.88 0.14 -30.17
C ASP A 273 13.04 -0.69 -29.62
N ALA A 274 13.44 -0.48 -28.36
CA ALA A 274 14.46 -1.30 -27.71
C ALA A 274 14.02 -2.77 -27.53
N LEU A 275 12.78 -3.00 -27.10
CA LEU A 275 12.23 -4.35 -26.93
C LEU A 275 12.07 -5.09 -28.25
N THR A 276 11.58 -4.41 -29.30
CA THR A 276 11.44 -5.01 -30.63
C THR A 276 12.81 -5.33 -31.24
N THR A 277 13.82 -4.49 -31.02
CA THR A 277 15.19 -4.73 -31.49
C THR A 277 15.80 -5.98 -30.85
N VAL A 278 15.51 -6.24 -29.57
CA VAL A 278 16.01 -7.44 -28.86
C VAL A 278 15.18 -8.69 -29.16
N GLN A 279 13.85 -8.55 -29.28
CA GLN A 279 12.95 -9.70 -29.48
C GLN A 279 12.99 -10.26 -30.90
N LYS A 280 13.16 -9.40 -31.92
CA LYS A 280 13.14 -9.80 -33.33
C LYS A 280 14.15 -10.92 -33.67
N PRO A 281 15.45 -10.83 -33.32
CA PRO A 281 16.40 -11.90 -33.64
C PRO A 281 16.10 -13.21 -32.90
N ILE A 282 15.54 -13.14 -31.70
CA ILE A 282 15.17 -14.34 -30.91
C ILE A 282 14.00 -15.07 -31.58
N VAL A 283 12.96 -14.35 -31.97
CA VAL A 283 11.79 -14.94 -32.64
C VAL A 283 12.15 -15.45 -34.02
N GLU A 284 13.00 -14.74 -34.78
CA GLU A 284 13.49 -15.20 -36.08
C GLU A 284 14.29 -16.51 -35.95
N SER A 285 15.19 -16.62 -34.96
CA SER A 285 15.91 -17.87 -34.70
C SER A 285 14.99 -19.03 -34.30
N TYR A 286 13.93 -18.75 -33.53
CA TYR A 286 12.96 -19.76 -33.13
C TYR A 286 12.08 -20.23 -34.30
N LEU A 287 11.68 -19.31 -35.18
CA LEU A 287 10.97 -19.64 -36.42
C LEU A 287 11.82 -20.52 -37.34
N GLU A 288 13.12 -20.24 -37.45
CA GLU A 288 14.04 -21.04 -38.24
C GLU A 288 14.21 -22.46 -37.66
N ASN A 289 14.29 -22.58 -36.34
CA ASN A 289 14.32 -23.89 -35.65
C ASN A 289 13.03 -24.69 -35.87
N ILE A 290 11.85 -24.05 -35.82
CA ILE A 290 10.57 -24.74 -36.10
C ILE A 290 10.49 -25.19 -37.56
N ARG A 291 10.97 -24.37 -38.50
CA ARG A 291 11.04 -24.75 -39.93
C ARG A 291 11.97 -25.93 -40.15
N GLN A 292 13.14 -25.95 -39.53
CA GLN A 292 14.07 -27.09 -39.57
C GLN A 292 13.47 -28.35 -38.92
N LEU A 293 12.72 -28.20 -37.82
CA LEU A 293 12.03 -29.31 -37.16
C LEU A 293 10.91 -29.89 -38.04
N SER A 294 10.15 -29.04 -38.74
CA SER A 294 9.12 -29.45 -39.69
C SER A 294 9.69 -30.15 -40.93
N ALA A 295 10.86 -29.71 -41.40
CA ALA A 295 11.56 -30.31 -42.55
C ALA A 295 12.17 -31.68 -42.21
N SER A 296 12.58 -31.88 -40.95
CA SER A 296 13.12 -33.15 -40.46
C SER A 296 12.04 -34.15 -40.03
N ASN A 297 10.85 -33.69 -39.64
CA ASN A 297 9.74 -34.54 -39.20
C ASN A 297 8.40 -34.14 -39.86
N PRO A 298 8.02 -34.76 -41.00
CA PRO A 298 6.83 -34.37 -41.77
C PRO A 298 5.49 -34.65 -41.05
N THR A 299 5.48 -35.50 -40.02
CA THR A 299 4.29 -35.77 -39.19
C THR A 299 3.93 -34.62 -38.24
N LEU A 300 4.84 -33.68 -38.01
CA LEU A 300 4.64 -32.50 -37.15
C LEU A 300 4.39 -31.21 -37.95
N GLY A 301 4.25 -31.29 -39.28
CA GLY A 301 4.07 -30.15 -40.17
C GLY A 301 2.91 -29.24 -39.76
N ASP A 302 1.74 -29.83 -39.51
CA ASP A 302 0.53 -29.07 -39.13
C ASP A 302 0.69 -28.33 -37.78
N ALA A 303 1.40 -28.94 -36.82
CA ALA A 303 1.68 -28.34 -35.52
C ALA A 303 2.73 -27.22 -35.62
N ALA A 304 3.73 -27.41 -36.48
CA ALA A 304 4.75 -26.40 -36.77
C ALA A 304 4.14 -25.19 -37.49
N ASP A 305 3.26 -25.40 -38.47
CA ASP A 305 2.56 -24.32 -39.18
C ASP A 305 1.60 -23.54 -38.27
N ALA A 306 0.94 -24.22 -37.32
CA ALA A 306 0.11 -23.57 -36.32
C ALA A 306 0.93 -22.66 -35.40
N GLU A 307 2.11 -23.10 -34.96
CA GLU A 307 2.98 -22.31 -34.09
C GLU A 307 3.68 -21.17 -34.85
N ILE A 308 4.06 -21.38 -36.11
CA ILE A 308 4.55 -20.31 -37.00
C ILE A 308 3.49 -19.22 -37.18
N LYS A 309 2.23 -19.59 -37.46
CA LYS A 309 1.11 -18.63 -37.57
C LYS A 309 0.85 -17.89 -36.26
N ARG A 310 0.98 -18.57 -35.12
CA ARG A 310 0.83 -17.97 -33.79
C ARG A 310 1.92 -16.92 -33.51
N LEU A 311 3.18 -17.24 -33.81
CA LEU A 311 4.32 -16.33 -33.61
C LEU A 311 4.22 -15.08 -34.50
N LEU A 312 3.84 -15.26 -35.77
CA LEU A 312 3.61 -14.14 -36.69
C LEU A 312 2.47 -13.24 -36.21
N LYS A 313 1.36 -13.82 -35.72
CA LYS A 313 0.25 -13.06 -35.15
C LYS A 313 0.64 -12.30 -33.88
N LEU A 314 1.53 -12.86 -33.05
CA LEU A 314 2.04 -12.21 -31.84
C LEU A 314 2.93 -11.01 -32.17
N MET A 315 3.72 -11.09 -33.25
CA MET A 315 4.52 -9.97 -33.78
C MET A 315 3.67 -8.89 -34.46
N GLU A 316 2.54 -9.23 -35.07
CA GLU A 316 1.62 -8.26 -35.65
C GLU A 316 0.78 -7.55 -34.58
N THR A 317 0.34 -8.27 -33.55
CA THR A 317 -0.49 -7.71 -32.46
C THR A 317 0.30 -6.72 -31.59
N SER A 318 1.62 -6.88 -31.49
CA SER A 318 2.48 -5.96 -30.74
C SER A 318 2.70 -4.61 -31.42
N ARG A 319 2.41 -4.46 -32.73
CA ARG A 319 2.56 -3.19 -33.48
C ARG A 319 1.42 -2.19 -33.30
N GLY A 320 0.26 -2.61 -32.80
CA GLY A 320 -0.97 -1.80 -32.82
C GLY A 320 -1.54 -1.37 -31.47
N GLN A 321 -1.04 -1.91 -30.35
CA GLN A 321 -1.52 -1.55 -29.01
C GLN A 321 -0.34 -1.32 -28.09
N ALA A 322 -0.29 -0.12 -27.50
CA ALA A 322 0.61 0.20 -26.40
C ALA A 322 0.30 -0.71 -25.20
N ALA A 323 0.84 -1.92 -25.21
CA ALA A 323 0.82 -2.82 -24.09
C ALA A 323 1.69 -2.19 -22.99
N GLY A 324 1.04 -1.61 -21.98
CA GLY A 324 1.73 -1.12 -20.80
C GLY A 324 2.58 -2.23 -20.16
N PRO A 325 3.63 -1.89 -19.41
CA PRO A 325 4.51 -2.88 -18.76
C PRO A 325 3.76 -3.85 -17.83
N LEU A 326 2.54 -3.50 -17.38
CA LEU A 326 1.65 -4.41 -16.65
C LEU A 326 1.11 -5.58 -17.50
N ARG A 327 0.99 -5.44 -18.83
CA ARG A 327 0.60 -6.55 -19.72
C ARG A 327 1.73 -7.58 -19.89
N LEU A 328 3.00 -7.16 -19.81
CA LEU A 328 4.15 -8.08 -19.88
C LEU A 328 4.36 -8.88 -18.58
N LEU A 329 4.06 -8.28 -17.42
CA LEU A 329 4.02 -9.04 -16.16
C LEU A 329 2.74 -9.88 -16.00
N GLY A 330 1.64 -9.50 -16.66
CA GLY A 330 0.43 -10.33 -16.75
C GLY A 330 0.55 -11.52 -17.70
N ASN A 331 1.34 -11.42 -18.77
CA ASN A 331 1.47 -12.50 -19.76
C ASN A 331 2.50 -13.59 -19.41
N ASN A 332 3.34 -13.38 -18.39
CA ASN A 332 4.21 -14.45 -17.87
C ASN A 332 3.52 -15.32 -16.80
N GLY A 333 2.29 -14.97 -16.41
CA GLY A 333 1.40 -15.81 -15.62
C GLY A 333 0.17 -16.13 -16.46
N GLY A 334 0.21 -17.22 -17.23
CA GLY A 334 -0.99 -17.77 -17.84
C GLY A 334 -2.05 -18.02 -16.78
N LEU A 335 -3.01 -17.11 -16.64
CA LEU A 335 -4.27 -17.36 -15.96
C LEU A 335 -5.07 -18.29 -16.87
N ASN A 336 -4.75 -19.58 -16.79
CA ASN A 336 -5.28 -20.69 -17.59
C ASN A 336 -6.69 -20.43 -18.15
N GLY A 337 -6.75 -19.89 -19.36
CA GLY A 337 -7.98 -19.74 -20.15
C GLY A 337 -8.89 -18.56 -19.81
N PHE A 338 -8.68 -17.78 -18.74
CA PHE A 338 -9.59 -16.68 -18.39
C PHE A 338 -9.29 -15.39 -19.17
N GLU A 339 -10.33 -14.71 -19.65
CA GLU A 339 -10.26 -13.38 -20.24
C GLU A 339 -10.45 -12.33 -19.13
N ASP A 340 -9.50 -11.39 -19.00
CA ASP A 340 -9.51 -10.35 -17.96
C ASP A 340 -10.13 -9.07 -18.52
N LEU A 341 -11.26 -8.67 -17.95
CA LEU A 341 -11.98 -7.44 -18.27
C LEU A 341 -11.78 -6.45 -17.12
N ASP A 342 -11.04 -5.37 -17.36
CA ASP A 342 -10.74 -4.36 -16.35
C ASP A 342 -11.59 -3.09 -16.56
N GLY A 343 -12.07 -2.50 -15.47
CA GLY A 343 -12.90 -1.29 -15.53
C GLY A 343 -14.37 -1.52 -15.93
N ALA A 344 -14.89 -2.73 -15.77
CA ALA A 344 -16.31 -3.01 -15.98
C ALA A 344 -17.19 -2.30 -14.94
N ARG A 345 -18.41 -1.92 -15.31
CA ARG A 345 -19.39 -1.27 -14.41
C ARG A 345 -20.65 -2.10 -14.30
N PHE A 346 -21.21 -2.17 -13.11
CA PHE A 346 -22.52 -2.78 -12.88
C PHE A 346 -23.63 -1.95 -13.54
N ILE A 347 -24.56 -2.59 -14.23
CA ILE A 347 -25.79 -1.96 -14.73
C ILE A 347 -26.97 -2.52 -13.95
N GLU A 348 -27.78 -1.62 -13.39
CA GLU A 348 -29.08 -1.99 -12.83
C GLU A 348 -30.03 -2.46 -13.93
N ASP A 349 -30.47 -3.71 -13.81
CA ASP A 349 -31.45 -4.33 -14.70
C ASP A 349 -32.45 -5.12 -13.81
N PRO A 350 -33.77 -5.01 -14.05
CA PRO A 350 -34.77 -5.80 -13.32
C PRO A 350 -34.56 -7.32 -13.42
N ALA A 351 -33.85 -7.80 -14.44
CA ALA A 351 -33.48 -9.22 -14.58
C ALA A 351 -32.25 -9.64 -13.75
N ASN A 352 -31.59 -8.71 -13.05
CA ASN A 352 -30.46 -9.02 -12.19
C ASN A 352 -30.89 -9.88 -10.99
N ARG A 353 -30.01 -10.79 -10.59
CA ARG A 353 -30.12 -11.66 -9.42
C ARG A 353 -28.84 -11.55 -8.59
N GLY A 354 -28.84 -12.13 -7.39
CA GLY A 354 -27.63 -12.17 -6.55
C GLY A 354 -26.42 -12.83 -7.23
N ASP A 355 -26.64 -13.87 -8.03
CA ASP A 355 -25.60 -14.64 -8.73
C ASP A 355 -25.43 -14.31 -10.23
N ARG A 356 -26.38 -13.57 -10.83
CA ARG A 356 -26.38 -13.24 -12.26
C ARG A 356 -26.73 -11.78 -12.48
N PHE A 357 -25.89 -11.04 -13.18
CA PHE A 357 -26.18 -9.62 -13.43
C PHE A 357 -25.50 -9.10 -14.69
N VAL A 358 -25.98 -7.94 -15.14
CA VAL A 358 -25.48 -7.26 -16.35
C VAL A 358 -24.37 -6.29 -15.98
N ILE A 359 -23.30 -6.32 -16.78
CA ILE A 359 -22.17 -5.40 -16.69
C ILE A 359 -22.00 -4.65 -18.01
N ASP A 360 -21.50 -3.42 -17.92
CA ASP A 360 -20.99 -2.65 -19.05
C ASP A 360 -19.46 -2.72 -19.08
N HIS A 361 -18.90 -3.11 -20.21
CA HIS A 361 -17.45 -3.04 -20.45
C HIS A 361 -17.22 -2.51 -21.86
N GLU A 362 -16.54 -1.36 -21.96
CA GLU A 362 -16.23 -0.70 -23.25
C GLU A 362 -17.47 -0.51 -24.16
N GLY A 363 -18.64 -0.20 -23.57
CA GLY A 363 -19.90 0.01 -24.28
C GLY A 363 -20.61 -1.28 -24.72
N ARG A 364 -20.14 -2.45 -24.26
CA ARG A 364 -20.79 -3.75 -24.48
C ARG A 364 -21.45 -4.22 -23.19
N ARG A 365 -22.75 -4.50 -23.29
CA ARG A 365 -23.52 -5.14 -22.22
C ARG A 365 -23.26 -6.65 -22.24
N LEU A 366 -22.75 -7.18 -21.14
CA LEU A 366 -22.51 -8.61 -20.95
C LEU A 366 -23.29 -9.09 -19.73
N THR A 367 -24.00 -10.22 -19.86
CA THR A 367 -24.67 -10.86 -18.72
C THR A 367 -23.72 -11.91 -18.14
N ILE A 368 -23.30 -11.69 -16.89
CA ILE A 368 -22.38 -12.58 -16.19
C ILE A 368 -23.10 -13.42 -15.14
N LYS A 369 -22.57 -14.61 -14.89
CA LYS A 369 -22.95 -15.50 -13.80
C LYS A 369 -21.73 -15.78 -12.93
N LEU A 370 -21.86 -15.60 -11.62
CA LEU A 370 -20.79 -15.86 -10.67
C LEU A 370 -20.43 -17.35 -10.66
N LEU A 371 -19.13 -17.63 -10.74
CA LEU A 371 -18.61 -19.00 -10.69
C LEU A 371 -18.74 -19.61 -9.29
N TRP A 372 -19.16 -20.89 -9.24
CA TRP A 372 -19.29 -21.72 -8.04
C TRP A 372 -20.30 -21.26 -6.99
N LEU A 373 -21.08 -20.21 -7.26
CA LEU A 373 -22.11 -19.75 -6.35
C LEU A 373 -23.50 -19.95 -6.92
N LEU A 374 -24.46 -20.17 -6.02
CA LEU A 374 -25.87 -20.11 -6.30
C LEU A 374 -26.57 -19.28 -5.23
N CYS A 375 -27.25 -18.22 -5.67
CA CYS A 375 -28.17 -17.45 -4.83
C CYS A 375 -29.60 -18.02 -4.97
N ALA A 376 -30.46 -17.72 -4.00
CA ALA A 376 -31.86 -18.13 -4.04
C ALA A 376 -32.57 -17.54 -5.28
N PRO A 377 -33.35 -18.33 -6.03
CA PRO A 377 -34.07 -17.84 -7.20
C PRO A 377 -35.24 -16.94 -6.81
N LEU A 378 -35.47 -15.90 -7.62
CA LEU A 378 -36.61 -14.98 -7.48
C LEU A 378 -37.89 -15.52 -8.14
N ASP A 379 -37.74 -16.33 -9.19
CA ASP A 379 -38.85 -16.87 -9.99
C ASP A 379 -39.10 -18.35 -9.67
N GLU A 380 -40.37 -18.75 -9.52
CA GLU A 380 -40.78 -20.15 -9.31
C GLU A 380 -40.45 -21.09 -10.50
N GLY A 381 -40.01 -20.53 -11.63
CA GLY A 381 -39.63 -21.28 -12.83
C GLY A 381 -38.34 -22.09 -12.67
N ASP A 382 -37.44 -21.70 -11.76
CA ASP A 382 -36.10 -22.30 -11.58
C ASP A 382 -36.12 -23.38 -10.47
N LYS A 383 -37.03 -24.35 -10.59
CA LYS A 383 -37.34 -25.35 -9.54
C LYS A 383 -36.13 -26.19 -9.12
N ASP A 384 -35.22 -26.47 -10.04
CA ASP A 384 -34.00 -27.25 -9.77
C ASP A 384 -32.98 -26.44 -8.95
N ALA A 385 -32.84 -25.14 -9.25
CA ALA A 385 -32.01 -24.23 -8.46
C ALA A 385 -32.60 -24.03 -7.06
N ALA A 386 -33.92 -23.83 -6.96
CA ALA A 386 -34.63 -23.71 -5.69
C ALA A 386 -34.43 -24.98 -4.83
N LYS A 387 -34.61 -26.16 -5.42
CA LYS A 387 -34.40 -27.45 -4.73
C LYS A 387 -32.96 -27.60 -4.25
N THR A 388 -31.98 -27.30 -5.09
CA THR A 388 -30.56 -27.39 -4.72
C THR A 388 -30.22 -26.43 -3.57
N PHE A 389 -30.73 -25.20 -3.61
CA PHE A 389 -30.53 -24.20 -2.56
C PHE A 389 -31.19 -24.61 -1.24
N THR A 390 -32.45 -25.08 -1.28
CA THR A 390 -33.14 -25.59 -0.08
C THR A 390 -32.46 -26.80 0.53
N GLN A 391 -31.91 -27.71 -0.27
CA GLN A 391 -31.18 -28.87 0.22
C GLN A 391 -29.85 -28.48 0.86
N HIS A 392 -29.19 -27.44 0.31
CA HIS A 392 -27.92 -26.95 0.81
C HIS A 392 -28.04 -26.29 2.20
N PHE A 393 -29.04 -25.41 2.36
CA PHE A 393 -29.27 -24.66 3.60
C PHE A 393 -30.32 -25.30 4.54
N ARG A 394 -30.97 -26.40 4.13
CA ARG A 394 -32.08 -27.05 4.88
C ARG A 394 -33.20 -26.05 5.23
N LEU A 395 -33.70 -25.36 4.20
CA LEU A 395 -34.73 -24.32 4.35
C LEU A 395 -36.09 -24.79 3.86
N GLY A 396 -37.15 -24.22 4.44
CA GLY A 396 -38.51 -24.34 3.93
C GLY A 396 -38.69 -23.59 2.61
N SER A 397 -39.66 -24.01 1.79
CA SER A 397 -39.94 -23.39 0.48
C SER A 397 -40.35 -21.91 0.56
N ASN A 398 -40.86 -21.48 1.71
CA ASN A 398 -41.37 -20.12 1.94
C ASN A 398 -40.26 -19.09 2.17
N ASP A 399 -39.06 -19.52 2.55
CA ASP A 399 -37.94 -18.63 2.92
C ASP A 399 -37.01 -18.31 1.72
N ILE A 400 -37.25 -18.96 0.57
CA ILE A 400 -36.39 -18.85 -0.62
C ILE A 400 -36.51 -17.47 -1.28
N THR A 401 -37.74 -17.05 -1.61
CA THR A 401 -37.99 -15.80 -2.34
C THR A 401 -37.51 -14.54 -1.59
N PRO A 402 -37.73 -14.41 -0.25
CA PRO A 402 -37.16 -13.31 0.53
C PRO A 402 -35.64 -13.28 0.47
N LEU A 403 -34.96 -14.42 0.65
CA LEU A 403 -33.50 -14.51 0.57
C LEU A 403 -32.98 -14.15 -0.82
N GLY A 404 -33.71 -14.52 -1.87
CA GLY A 404 -33.37 -14.16 -3.25
C GLY A 404 -33.42 -12.66 -3.48
N ARG A 405 -34.42 -11.97 -2.92
CA ARG A 405 -34.55 -10.52 -2.99
C ARG A 405 -33.45 -9.82 -2.19
N THR A 406 -33.18 -10.29 -0.98
CA THR A 406 -32.07 -9.76 -0.16
C THR A 406 -30.73 -9.91 -0.88
N ALA A 407 -30.47 -11.05 -1.52
CA ALA A 407 -29.25 -11.26 -2.29
C ALA A 407 -29.18 -10.33 -3.54
N GLN A 408 -30.30 -10.09 -4.20
CA GLN A 408 -30.37 -9.16 -5.34
C GLN A 408 -30.07 -7.72 -4.91
N GLU A 409 -30.73 -7.23 -3.86
CA GLU A 409 -30.54 -5.89 -3.30
C GLU A 409 -29.11 -5.71 -2.77
N PHE A 410 -28.57 -6.73 -2.10
CA PHE A 410 -27.19 -6.72 -1.62
C PHE A 410 -26.19 -6.62 -2.77
N THR A 411 -26.38 -7.40 -3.84
CA THR A 411 -25.50 -7.34 -5.02
C THR A 411 -25.61 -6.00 -5.75
N ALA A 412 -26.81 -5.46 -5.91
CA ALA A 412 -27.01 -4.14 -6.51
C ALA A 412 -26.31 -3.05 -5.70
N GLY A 413 -26.64 -2.91 -4.41
CA GLY A 413 -26.08 -1.86 -3.56
C GLY A 413 -24.58 -2.00 -3.31
N TYR A 414 -24.03 -3.22 -3.35
CA TYR A 414 -22.60 -3.43 -3.13
C TYR A 414 -21.76 -3.11 -4.37
N LEU A 415 -22.27 -3.37 -5.58
CA LEU A 415 -21.56 -3.21 -6.85
C LEU A 415 -21.84 -1.87 -7.54
N GLU A 416 -22.89 -1.16 -7.14
CA GLU A 416 -23.24 0.15 -7.69
C GLU A 416 -22.08 1.16 -7.56
N GLY A 417 -21.79 1.86 -8.66
CA GLY A 417 -20.77 2.91 -8.72
C GLY A 417 -19.30 2.43 -8.65
N LYS A 418 -19.04 1.13 -8.47
CA LYS A 418 -17.67 0.59 -8.35
C LYS A 418 -17.12 0.10 -9.68
N ALA A 419 -15.82 0.31 -9.88
CA ALA A 419 -15.08 -0.29 -11.00
C ALA A 419 -14.74 -1.75 -10.68
N LEU A 420 -15.19 -2.67 -11.53
CA LEU A 420 -15.06 -4.10 -11.35
C LEU A 420 -13.99 -4.66 -12.28
N ARG A 421 -13.14 -5.54 -11.76
CA ARG A 421 -12.27 -6.39 -12.56
C ARG A 421 -12.89 -7.77 -12.67
N ILE A 422 -13.09 -8.27 -13.88
CA ILE A 422 -13.89 -9.46 -14.12
C ILE A 422 -13.07 -10.47 -14.91
N LEU A 423 -12.83 -11.64 -14.30
CA LEU A 423 -12.18 -12.77 -14.97
C LEU A 423 -13.24 -13.67 -15.57
N VAL A 424 -13.35 -13.65 -16.88
CA VAL A 424 -14.34 -14.37 -17.66
C VAL A 424 -13.81 -15.74 -18.07
N ARG A 425 -14.57 -16.81 -17.78
CA ARG A 425 -14.26 -18.17 -18.25
C ARG A 425 -14.63 -18.31 -19.73
N PRO A 426 -13.79 -18.97 -20.55
CA PRO A 426 -14.06 -19.13 -21.98
C PRO A 426 -15.18 -20.16 -22.16
N GLY A 427 -16.28 -19.71 -22.75
CA GLY A 427 -17.49 -20.51 -22.97
C GLY A 427 -18.74 -19.78 -22.51
N LYS A 428 -19.75 -19.70 -23.38
CA LYS A 428 -21.07 -19.17 -23.04
C LYS A 428 -21.97 -20.32 -22.60
N ASN A 429 -22.75 -20.11 -21.56
CA ASN A 429 -23.83 -21.03 -21.20
C ASN A 429 -24.90 -21.03 -22.30
N LYS A 430 -25.77 -22.06 -22.32
CA LYS A 430 -26.88 -22.17 -23.29
C LYS A 430 -27.79 -20.93 -23.30
N ASP A 431 -27.86 -20.23 -22.17
CA ASP A 431 -28.65 -19.02 -21.96
C ASP A 431 -27.95 -17.74 -22.41
N GLY A 432 -26.78 -17.83 -23.06
CA GLY A 432 -25.96 -16.68 -23.47
C GLY A 432 -25.16 -16.02 -22.35
N THR A 433 -25.36 -16.44 -21.10
CA THR A 433 -24.62 -15.94 -19.92
C THR A 433 -23.18 -16.44 -19.90
N VAL A 434 -22.27 -15.62 -19.37
CA VAL A 434 -20.85 -15.96 -19.27
C VAL A 434 -20.46 -16.19 -17.81
N ASN A 435 -19.74 -17.28 -17.53
CA ASN A 435 -19.31 -17.57 -16.16
C ASN A 435 -18.09 -16.73 -15.83
N ALA A 436 -18.13 -15.96 -14.74
CA ALA A 436 -17.05 -15.04 -14.39
C ALA A 436 -16.75 -15.01 -12.88
N LEU A 437 -15.54 -14.56 -12.56
CA LEU A 437 -15.14 -14.17 -11.22
C LEU A 437 -15.07 -12.64 -11.14
N VAL A 438 -15.56 -12.05 -10.06
CA VAL A 438 -15.62 -10.60 -9.90
C VAL A 438 -14.69 -10.17 -8.77
N PHE A 439 -13.77 -9.27 -9.10
CA PHE A 439 -12.79 -8.71 -8.20
C PHE A 439 -13.04 -7.22 -8.02
N LEU A 440 -13.05 -6.79 -6.77
CA LEU A 440 -13.08 -5.38 -6.39
C LEU A 440 -11.74 -5.02 -5.72
N PRO A 441 -11.20 -3.80 -5.96
CA PRO A 441 -9.89 -3.41 -5.44
C PRO A 441 -9.75 -3.49 -3.92
N GLU A 442 -10.83 -3.21 -3.18
CA GLU A 442 -10.80 -3.08 -1.71
C GLU A 442 -10.92 -4.40 -0.95
N ILE A 443 -11.61 -5.38 -1.53
CA ILE A 443 -11.98 -6.65 -0.87
C ILE A 443 -11.44 -7.88 -1.58
N GLY A 444 -10.97 -7.75 -2.83
CA GLY A 444 -10.62 -8.89 -3.67
C GLY A 444 -11.87 -9.56 -4.25
N LEU A 445 -12.03 -10.87 -4.02
CA LEU A 445 -13.08 -11.68 -4.64
C LEU A 445 -14.47 -11.40 -4.03
N TYR A 446 -15.40 -10.88 -4.83
CA TYR A 446 -16.76 -10.53 -4.39
C TYR A 446 -17.56 -11.73 -3.87
N GLN A 447 -17.37 -12.90 -4.49
CA GLN A 447 -18.03 -14.13 -4.09
C GLN A 447 -17.82 -14.50 -2.61
N ASN A 448 -16.68 -14.12 -2.03
CA ASN A 448 -16.42 -14.33 -0.62
C ASN A 448 -17.42 -13.57 0.26
N VAL A 449 -17.77 -12.34 -0.12
CA VAL A 449 -18.69 -11.49 0.66
C VAL A 449 -20.09 -12.09 0.68
N LEU A 450 -20.58 -12.59 -0.44
CA LEU A 450 -21.88 -13.25 -0.52
C LEU A 450 -21.96 -14.53 0.33
N VAL A 451 -20.88 -15.30 0.35
CA VAL A 451 -20.78 -16.53 1.16
C VAL A 451 -20.67 -16.20 2.64
N ASP A 452 -19.88 -15.19 3.01
CA ASP A 452 -19.71 -14.75 4.41
C ASP A 452 -21.02 -14.25 5.01
N GLN A 453 -21.86 -13.58 4.22
CA GLN A 453 -23.20 -13.12 4.64
C GLN A 453 -24.26 -14.23 4.58
N GLY A 454 -23.91 -15.45 4.14
CA GLY A 454 -24.85 -16.56 4.02
C GLY A 454 -25.94 -16.33 2.97
N LEU A 455 -25.67 -15.54 1.93
CA LEU A 455 -26.64 -15.24 0.85
C LEU A 455 -26.44 -16.14 -0.39
N ALA A 456 -25.31 -16.83 -0.48
CA ALA A 456 -24.98 -17.75 -1.57
C ALA A 456 -24.50 -19.11 -1.06
N ALA A 457 -24.96 -20.19 -1.70
CA ALA A 457 -24.44 -21.55 -1.51
C ALA A 457 -23.23 -21.80 -2.42
N VAL A 458 -22.21 -22.49 -1.92
CA VAL A 458 -21.08 -22.94 -2.72
C VAL A 458 -21.42 -24.26 -3.42
N ILE A 459 -21.45 -24.25 -4.76
CA ILE A 459 -21.74 -25.44 -5.57
C ILE A 459 -20.46 -26.02 -6.14
N SER A 460 -20.29 -27.34 -5.96
CA SER A 460 -19.19 -28.07 -6.57
C SER A 460 -19.26 -28.03 -8.10
N PRO A 461 -18.19 -27.56 -8.78
CA PRO A 461 -18.14 -27.56 -10.24
C PRO A 461 -18.08 -28.96 -10.83
N LYS A 462 -18.68 -29.14 -12.02
CA LYS A 462 -18.60 -30.39 -12.81
C LYS A 462 -17.21 -30.61 -13.42
N ASP A 463 -16.52 -29.53 -13.81
CA ASP A 463 -15.17 -29.55 -14.38
C ASP A 463 -14.29 -28.47 -13.72
N ARG A 464 -13.35 -28.89 -12.86
CA ARG A 464 -12.32 -28.03 -12.27
C ARG A 464 -11.11 -27.98 -13.20
N ARG A 465 -10.67 -26.78 -13.59
CA ARG A 465 -9.50 -26.60 -14.46
C ARG A 465 -8.35 -25.93 -13.70
N GLY A 466 -7.38 -26.73 -13.29
CA GLY A 466 -6.09 -26.27 -12.77
C GLY A 466 -6.07 -25.96 -11.27
N MET A 467 -4.86 -25.73 -10.74
CA MET A 467 -4.60 -25.53 -9.31
C MET A 467 -5.20 -24.24 -8.73
N MET A 468 -5.31 -23.18 -9.52
CA MET A 468 -5.89 -21.90 -9.08
C MET A 468 -7.39 -21.99 -8.83
N GLU A 469 -8.14 -22.62 -9.74
CA GLU A 469 -9.59 -22.83 -9.55
C GLU A 469 -9.86 -23.66 -8.29
N ASN A 470 -9.03 -24.67 -8.03
CA ASN A 470 -9.13 -25.46 -6.80
C ASN A 470 -8.87 -24.59 -5.55
N GLY A 471 -7.81 -23.78 -5.54
CA GLY A 471 -7.50 -22.92 -4.39
C GLY A 471 -8.58 -21.87 -4.10
N LEU A 472 -9.15 -21.23 -5.14
CA LEU A 472 -10.24 -20.28 -4.97
C LEU A 472 -11.53 -20.95 -4.49
N PHE A 473 -11.83 -22.14 -5.02
CA PHE A 473 -12.98 -22.92 -4.59
C PHE A 473 -12.83 -23.41 -3.14
N ASP A 474 -11.65 -23.92 -2.76
CA ASP A 474 -11.37 -24.36 -1.40
C ASP A 474 -11.48 -23.18 -0.42
N SER A 475 -11.03 -21.98 -0.82
CA SER A 475 -11.20 -20.75 -0.03
C SER A 475 -12.68 -20.41 0.18
N LEU A 476 -13.54 -20.57 -0.83
CA LEU A 476 -14.98 -20.36 -0.69
C LEU A 476 -15.62 -21.38 0.26
N LEU A 477 -15.22 -22.66 0.18
CA LEU A 477 -15.69 -23.69 1.11
C LEU A 477 -15.27 -23.44 2.56
N GLU A 478 -14.05 -22.95 2.79
CA GLU A 478 -13.59 -22.57 4.12
C GLU A 478 -14.36 -21.39 4.69
N ARG A 479 -14.67 -20.39 3.86
CA ARG A 479 -15.50 -19.26 4.27
C ARG A 479 -16.93 -19.66 4.57
N GLU A 480 -17.53 -20.53 3.76
CA GLU A 480 -18.87 -21.07 4.02
C GLU A 480 -18.94 -21.80 5.36
N LYS A 481 -17.94 -22.65 5.67
CA LYS A 481 -17.83 -23.30 6.98
C LYS A 481 -17.67 -22.30 8.12
N THR A 482 -17.00 -21.18 7.87
CA THR A 482 -16.79 -20.12 8.86
C THR A 482 -18.10 -19.35 9.10
N ALA A 483 -18.81 -18.95 8.04
CA ALA A 483 -20.12 -18.30 8.12
C ALA A 483 -21.12 -19.17 8.89
N ARG A 484 -21.17 -20.48 8.62
CA ARG A 484 -22.04 -21.42 9.37
C ARG A 484 -21.72 -21.49 10.87
N ARG A 485 -20.48 -21.22 11.29
CA ARG A 485 -20.05 -21.27 12.69
C ARG A 485 -20.23 -19.95 13.44
N GLN A 486 -20.61 -18.86 12.77
CA GLN A 486 -20.81 -17.56 13.41
C GLN A 486 -22.08 -17.57 14.29
N ASN A 487 -22.04 -16.83 15.40
CA ASN A 487 -23.16 -16.67 16.32
C ASN A 487 -23.47 -15.18 16.52
N PRO A 488 -24.64 -14.66 16.07
CA PRO A 488 -25.67 -15.39 15.32
C PRO A 488 -25.19 -15.75 13.89
N ALA A 489 -25.72 -16.85 13.35
CA ALA A 489 -25.41 -17.27 11.99
C ALA A 489 -25.97 -16.23 10.98
N PRO A 490 -25.24 -15.88 9.91
CA PRO A 490 -25.68 -14.87 8.97
C PRO A 490 -26.61 -15.44 7.88
N GLY A 491 -27.56 -14.62 7.43
CA GLY A 491 -28.39 -14.88 6.25
C GLY A 491 -29.15 -16.22 6.31
N ALA A 492 -29.04 -17.01 5.24
CA ALA A 492 -29.71 -18.29 5.09
C ALA A 492 -29.34 -19.31 6.19
N TRP A 493 -28.15 -19.20 6.80
CA TRP A 493 -27.75 -20.09 7.89
C TRP A 493 -28.53 -19.84 9.19
N SER A 494 -29.07 -18.63 9.41
CA SER A 494 -29.93 -18.33 10.58
C SER A 494 -31.30 -19.01 10.52
N LEU A 495 -31.78 -19.30 9.31
CA LEU A 495 -33.09 -19.87 9.03
C LEU A 495 -33.04 -21.40 8.90
N SER A 496 -31.83 -21.99 8.92
CA SER A 496 -31.65 -23.42 8.79
C SER A 496 -32.19 -24.16 10.03
N GLU A 497 -32.71 -25.37 9.84
CA GLU A 497 -33.25 -26.17 10.96
C GLU A 497 -32.23 -26.46 12.08
N ASP A 498 -30.92 -26.34 11.79
CA ASP A 498 -29.83 -26.53 12.76
C ASP A 498 -29.67 -25.34 13.73
N SER A 499 -30.29 -24.18 13.46
CA SER A 499 -30.19 -22.94 14.27
C SER A 499 -31.44 -22.63 15.10
N GLN A 500 -32.47 -23.49 15.07
CA GLN A 500 -33.52 -23.47 16.09
C GLN A 500 -33.00 -24.17 17.36
N PRO A 501 -33.16 -23.56 18.55
CA PRO A 501 -32.61 -24.09 19.81
C PRO A 501 -33.21 -25.43 20.25
#